data_AF-A0A1U7GP69-F1
#
_entry.id   AF-A0A1U7GP69-F1
#
_cell.length_a   1.000
_cell.length_b   1.000
_cell.length_c   1.000
_cell.angle_alpha   90.00
_cell.angle_beta   90.00
_cell.angle_gamma   90.00
#
_symmetry.space_group_name_H-M   'P 1'
#
loop_
_entity.id
_entity.type
_entity.pdbx_description
1 polymer ?
#
loop_
_entity_poly.entity_id
_entity_poly.type
_entity_poly.pdbx_seq_one_letter_code
_entity_poly.pdbx_strand_id
1 'polypeptide(L)'
;MSERVTPQSSIRALIDNPPGKSGRESWDEPDEADGLASFSADASTYQVHARPVTKMLPSVHFIFKDRTIRTCQYTQLESDSRFSTLPQGKGNRLVFRFAGSVAVQVVIEGRNLWKLYDYLSQHRMAWVHELPAEKDFEGDEAPVVHSIAFEADGSGI
;
A
#
# COMPACT_ATOMS: atom_id res chain seq x y z
N MET A 1 38.58 -29.90 -20.46
CA MET A 1 37.20 -30.31 -20.12
C MET A 1 36.97 -29.92 -18.66
N SER A 2 36.31 -28.79 -18.41
CA SER A 2 36.00 -28.31 -17.06
C SER A 2 34.49 -28.40 -16.86
N GLU A 3 34.08 -29.32 -15.99
CA GLU A 3 32.71 -29.52 -15.54
C GLU A 3 32.25 -28.31 -14.72
N ARG A 4 31.15 -27.66 -15.16
CA ARG A 4 30.47 -26.62 -14.39
C ARG A 4 29.50 -27.31 -13.44
N VAL A 5 29.76 -27.23 -12.14
CA VAL A 5 28.81 -27.66 -11.10
C VAL A 5 27.83 -26.53 -10.82
N THR A 6 26.57 -26.70 -11.18
CA THR A 6 25.47 -25.78 -10.86
C THR A 6 25.00 -26.04 -9.42
N PRO A 7 24.98 -25.07 -8.50
CA PRO A 7 24.35 -25.27 -7.20
C PRO A 7 22.83 -25.20 -7.37
N GLN A 8 22.18 -26.35 -7.26
CA GLN A 8 20.73 -26.47 -7.16
C GLN A 8 20.28 -25.92 -5.79
N SER A 9 20.06 -24.60 -5.69
CA SER A 9 19.30 -24.04 -4.57
C SER A 9 17.84 -24.34 -4.82
N SER A 10 17.24 -25.26 -4.06
CA SER A 10 15.82 -25.55 -4.20
C SER A 10 15.15 -25.61 -2.83
N ILE A 11 14.22 -24.69 -2.65
CA ILE A 11 13.21 -24.62 -1.59
C ILE A 11 12.56 -25.99 -1.28
N ARG A 12 12.61 -26.94 -2.22
CA ARG A 12 12.24 -28.35 -2.03
C ARG A 12 12.95 -29.02 -0.85
N ALA A 13 14.23 -28.72 -0.59
CA ALA A 13 14.96 -29.32 0.52
C ALA A 13 14.41 -28.93 1.92
N LEU A 14 13.70 -27.79 2.01
CA LEU A 14 13.05 -27.32 3.23
C LEU A 14 11.65 -27.92 3.43
N ILE A 15 11.02 -28.44 2.37
CA ILE A 15 9.69 -29.05 2.42
C ILE A 15 9.79 -30.50 2.90
N ASP A 16 10.85 -31.22 2.49
CA ASP A 16 11.01 -32.65 2.78
C ASP A 16 11.56 -32.94 4.19
N ASN A 17 12.04 -31.93 4.92
CA ASN A 17 12.60 -32.11 6.26
C ASN A 17 12.15 -31.00 7.23
N PRO A 18 10.93 -31.09 7.80
CA PRO A 18 10.49 -30.13 8.80
C PRO A 18 11.39 -30.25 10.05
N PRO A 19 11.96 -29.16 10.58
CA PRO A 19 12.81 -29.23 11.77
C PRO A 19 11.96 -29.61 12.99
N GLY A 20 11.91 -30.91 13.26
CA GLY A 20 11.32 -31.50 14.45
C GLY A 20 12.28 -31.45 15.63
N LYS A 21 12.03 -30.50 16.54
CA LYS A 21 12.25 -30.57 17.99
C LYS A 21 13.66 -30.92 18.49
N SER A 22 14.42 -29.88 18.83
CA SER A 22 15.34 -29.93 19.96
C SER A 22 15.35 -28.60 20.73
N GLY A 23 14.97 -28.66 22.01
CA GLY A 23 15.55 -27.82 23.07
C GLY A 23 15.12 -26.35 23.16
N ARG A 24 14.02 -26.14 23.88
CA ARG A 24 13.56 -24.93 24.58
C ARG A 24 14.67 -24.04 25.18
N GLU A 25 14.76 -22.78 24.71
CA GLU A 25 15.15 -21.62 25.52
C GLU A 25 14.02 -20.59 25.42
N SER A 26 13.53 -20.15 26.58
CA SER A 26 12.40 -19.25 26.72
C SER A 26 12.77 -17.85 26.24
N TRP A 27 12.14 -17.41 25.17
CA TRP A 27 12.06 -16.01 24.81
C TRP A 27 10.77 -15.47 25.42
N ASP A 28 10.87 -14.50 26.32
CA ASP A 28 9.74 -13.65 26.68
C ASP A 28 9.30 -12.92 25.40
N GLU A 29 8.19 -13.37 24.81
CA GLU A 29 7.52 -12.75 23.68
C GLU A 29 6.86 -11.43 24.15
N PRO A 30 7.14 -10.29 23.51
CA PRO A 30 6.12 -9.26 23.38
C PRO A 30 5.17 -9.72 22.27
N ASP A 31 3.92 -9.94 22.69
CA ASP A 31 2.71 -10.19 21.92
C ASP A 31 2.56 -9.24 20.72
N GLU A 32 3.13 -9.60 19.57
CA GLU A 32 2.76 -9.06 18.24
C GLU A 32 2.17 -10.18 17.37
N ALA A 33 1.25 -10.95 17.95
CA ALA A 33 0.35 -11.81 17.19
C ALA A 33 -0.93 -11.05 16.82
N ASP A 34 -0.85 -10.06 15.92
CA ASP A 34 -2.05 -9.72 15.14
C ASP A 34 -1.72 -9.04 13.80
N GLY A 35 -2.08 -9.70 12.71
CA GLY A 35 -1.84 -9.20 11.35
C GLY A 35 -1.98 -10.26 10.26
N LEU A 36 -1.95 -11.54 10.62
CA LEU A 36 -2.30 -12.66 9.73
C LEU A 36 -3.70 -13.22 10.04
N ALA A 37 -4.64 -12.35 10.44
CA ALA A 37 -6.04 -12.75 10.54
C ALA A 37 -6.46 -13.36 9.19
N SER A 38 -6.70 -14.66 9.26
CA SER A 38 -7.11 -15.57 8.19
C SER A 38 -7.88 -14.87 7.08
N PHE A 39 -7.42 -15.00 5.84
CA PHE A 39 -8.27 -14.80 4.67
C PHE A 39 -9.37 -15.87 4.70
N SER A 40 -10.46 -15.61 5.42
CA SER A 40 -11.65 -16.45 5.38
C SER A 40 -12.33 -16.24 4.04
N ALA A 41 -12.48 -17.33 3.28
CA ALA A 41 -13.21 -17.32 2.00
C ALA A 41 -14.70 -16.95 2.17
N ASP A 42 -15.23 -16.97 3.40
CA ASP A 42 -16.63 -16.69 3.74
C ASP A 42 -16.89 -15.24 4.22
N ALA A 43 -15.93 -14.31 4.06
CA ALA A 43 -16.16 -12.91 4.37
C ALA A 43 -17.06 -12.24 3.30
N SER A 44 -18.38 -12.46 3.40
CA SER A 44 -19.38 -11.86 2.51
C SER A 44 -19.50 -10.34 2.64
N THR A 45 -18.77 -9.73 3.56
CA THR A 45 -18.72 -8.27 3.76
C THR A 45 -17.27 -7.83 3.68
N TYR A 46 -16.95 -7.07 2.62
CA TYR A 46 -15.63 -6.47 2.41
C TYR A 46 -15.23 -5.63 3.64
N GLN A 47 -14.15 -6.02 4.32
CA GLN A 47 -13.58 -5.26 5.42
C GLN A 47 -12.41 -4.42 4.90
N VAL A 48 -12.34 -3.14 5.28
CA VAL A 48 -11.19 -2.29 4.94
C VAL A 48 -9.99 -2.73 5.78
N HIS A 49 -9.06 -3.46 5.14
CA HIS A 49 -7.84 -3.95 5.79
C HIS A 49 -6.68 -2.93 5.79
N ALA A 50 -6.84 -1.76 5.17
CA ALA A 50 -5.81 -0.71 5.21
C ALA A 50 -5.80 -0.08 6.60
N ARG A 51 -4.67 -0.19 7.30
CA ARG A 51 -4.39 0.62 8.49
C ARG A 51 -3.03 1.27 8.35
N PRO A 52 -2.88 2.53 8.80
CA PRO A 52 -1.57 3.14 8.90
C PRO A 52 -0.70 2.34 9.87
N VAL A 53 0.51 2.00 9.45
CA VAL A 53 1.48 1.33 10.33
C VAL A 53 2.19 2.35 11.21
N THR A 54 2.80 1.91 12.31
CA THR A 54 3.57 2.78 13.20
C THR A 54 4.98 3.08 12.67
N LYS A 55 5.52 2.18 11.84
CA LYS A 55 6.86 2.30 11.22
C LYS A 55 6.76 3.00 9.86
N MET A 56 7.82 3.71 9.47
CA MET A 56 7.91 4.25 8.10
C MET A 56 7.99 3.10 7.10
N LEU A 57 7.21 3.18 6.03
CA LEU A 57 7.19 2.23 4.94
C LEU A 57 8.13 2.65 3.82
N PRO A 58 8.70 1.68 3.08
CA PRO A 58 9.55 1.98 1.92
C PRO A 58 8.73 2.43 0.70
N SER A 59 7.48 1.97 0.57
CA SER A 59 6.65 2.16 -0.63
C SER A 59 5.17 2.26 -0.31
N VAL A 60 4.43 2.80 -1.29
CA VAL A 60 2.97 2.81 -1.34
C VAL A 60 2.48 2.19 -2.65
N HIS A 61 1.47 1.33 -2.54
CA HIS A 61 0.79 0.70 -3.68
C HIS A 61 -0.51 1.41 -4.00
N PHE A 62 -0.67 1.89 -5.22
CA PHE A 62 -1.93 2.42 -5.74
C PHE A 62 -2.64 1.30 -6.51
N ILE A 63 -3.77 0.86 -5.97
CA ILE A 63 -4.60 -0.20 -6.53
C ILE A 63 -5.76 0.49 -7.25
N PHE A 64 -5.84 0.32 -8.56
CA PHE A 64 -6.89 0.92 -9.39
C PHE A 64 -8.17 0.10 -9.35
N LYS A 65 -9.27 0.69 -9.81
CA LYS A 65 -10.60 0.02 -9.85
C LYS A 65 -10.61 -1.29 -10.66
N ASP A 66 -9.74 -1.42 -11.65
CA ASP A 66 -9.55 -2.63 -12.47
C ASP A 66 -8.61 -3.66 -11.82
N ARG A 67 -8.19 -3.42 -10.58
CA ARG A 67 -7.26 -4.23 -9.77
C ARG A 67 -5.83 -4.23 -10.27
N THR A 68 -5.47 -3.41 -11.26
CA THR A 68 -4.06 -3.16 -11.57
C THR A 68 -3.39 -2.41 -10.43
N ILE A 69 -2.08 -2.57 -10.30
CA ILE A 69 -1.30 -1.96 -9.21
C ILE A 69 -0.15 -1.17 -9.80
N ARG A 70 0.01 0.07 -9.35
CA ARG A 70 1.21 0.87 -9.56
C ARG A 70 1.83 1.26 -8.23
N THR A 71 3.15 1.17 -8.13
CA THR A 71 3.87 1.37 -6.86
C THR A 71 4.81 2.55 -6.98
N CYS A 72 4.84 3.38 -5.93
CA CYS A 72 5.85 4.43 -5.76
C CYS A 72 6.67 4.16 -4.49
N GLN A 73 7.94 4.55 -4.50
CA GLN A 73 8.79 4.51 -3.32
C GLN A 73 8.60 5.79 -2.52
N TYR A 74 8.44 5.70 -1.20
CA TYR A 74 8.32 6.88 -0.36
C TYR A 74 9.62 7.69 -0.30
N THR A 75 10.78 7.05 -0.50
CA THR A 75 12.08 7.75 -0.60
C THR A 75 12.15 8.72 -1.79
N GLN A 76 11.22 8.58 -2.74
CA GLN A 76 11.08 9.44 -3.90
C GLN A 76 10.00 10.51 -3.72
N LEU A 77 9.23 10.47 -2.64
CA LEU A 77 8.18 11.45 -2.39
C LEU A 77 8.80 12.82 -2.14
N GLU A 78 8.31 13.82 -2.86
CA GLU A 78 8.78 15.19 -2.73
C GLU A 78 8.04 15.97 -1.65
N SER A 79 8.67 17.05 -1.18
CA SER A 79 8.15 17.89 -0.08
C SER A 79 6.94 18.73 -0.46
N ASP A 80 6.65 18.93 -1.75
CA ASP A 80 5.51 19.73 -2.24
C ASP A 80 4.24 18.88 -2.41
N SER A 81 3.89 18.13 -1.37
CA SER A 81 2.61 17.42 -1.29
C SER A 81 1.49 18.41 -0.99
N ARG A 82 0.35 18.28 -1.68
CA ARG A 82 -0.75 19.27 -1.60
C ARG A 82 -2.08 18.61 -1.27
N PHE A 83 -2.84 19.29 -0.41
CA PHE A 83 -4.24 18.97 -0.09
C PHE A 83 -5.11 20.16 -0.48
N SER A 84 -6.25 19.91 -1.13
CA SER A 84 -7.23 20.94 -1.46
C SER A 84 -8.66 20.40 -1.38
N THR A 85 -9.62 21.28 -1.15
CA THR A 85 -11.05 20.97 -1.27
C THR A 85 -11.50 21.21 -2.71
N LEU A 86 -12.30 20.28 -3.26
CA LEU A 86 -12.90 20.45 -4.57
C LEU A 86 -14.13 21.38 -4.47
N PRO A 87 -14.49 22.11 -5.54
CA PRO A 87 -15.66 22.97 -5.54
C PRO A 87 -16.95 22.21 -5.18
N GLN A 88 -17.92 22.91 -4.57
CA GLN A 88 -19.30 22.43 -4.38
C GLN A 88 -19.43 21.09 -3.63
N GLY A 89 -18.66 20.87 -2.56
CA GLY A 89 -18.82 19.66 -1.74
C GLY A 89 -18.43 18.37 -2.45
N LYS A 90 -17.74 18.44 -3.59
CA LYS A 90 -17.25 17.28 -4.37
C LYS A 90 -16.09 16.53 -3.70
N GLY A 91 -15.79 16.86 -2.45
CA GLY A 91 -14.76 16.22 -1.64
C GLY A 91 -13.41 16.93 -1.67
N ASN A 92 -12.35 16.15 -1.70
CA ASN A 92 -10.97 16.57 -1.53
C ASN A 92 -10.09 16.04 -2.66
N ARG A 93 -9.00 16.76 -2.93
CA ARG A 93 -7.96 16.39 -3.88
C ARG A 93 -6.60 16.40 -3.20
N LEU A 94 -5.87 15.30 -3.34
CA LEU A 94 -4.48 15.14 -2.94
C LEU A 94 -3.60 15.15 -4.17
N VAL A 95 -2.44 15.79 -4.09
CA VAL A 95 -1.41 15.76 -5.13
C VAL A 95 -0.08 15.43 -4.49
N PHE A 96 0.54 14.34 -4.95
CA PHE A 96 1.86 13.89 -4.52
C PHE A 96 2.79 13.80 -5.73
N ARG A 97 4.01 14.34 -5.62
CA ARG A 97 5.03 14.21 -6.66
C ARG A 97 6.08 13.20 -6.23
N PHE A 98 6.35 12.23 -7.09
CA PHE A 98 7.41 11.26 -6.88
C PHE A 98 8.54 11.50 -7.88
N ALA A 99 9.72 11.79 -7.36
CA ALA A 99 10.95 11.87 -8.12
C ALA A 99 11.33 10.48 -8.65
N GLY A 100 11.92 10.39 -9.82
CA GLY A 100 12.29 9.09 -10.40
C GLY A 100 13.05 9.25 -11.70
N SER A 101 13.23 8.16 -12.44
CA SER A 101 13.72 8.22 -13.82
C SER A 101 12.79 9.06 -14.70
N VAL A 102 11.50 9.04 -14.40
CA VAL A 102 10.48 9.97 -14.91
C VAL A 102 9.71 10.48 -13.71
N ALA A 103 9.66 11.79 -13.53
CA ALA A 103 8.86 12.41 -12.48
C ALA A 103 7.37 12.18 -12.76
N VAL A 104 6.65 11.77 -11.72
CA VAL A 104 5.22 11.45 -11.83
C VAL A 104 4.45 12.17 -10.75
N GLN A 105 3.32 12.73 -11.15
CA GLN A 105 2.35 13.33 -10.25
C GLN A 105 1.20 12.35 -10.03
N VAL A 106 0.95 12.00 -8.78
CA VAL A 106 -0.19 11.18 -8.37
C VAL A 106 -1.27 12.10 -7.85
N VAL A 107 -2.42 12.11 -8.53
CA VAL A 107 -3.61 12.87 -8.15
C VAL A 107 -4.64 11.91 -7.60
N ILE A 108 -5.11 12.17 -6.38
CA ILE A 108 -6.12 11.34 -5.70
C ILE A 108 -7.32 12.22 -5.38
N GLU A 109 -8.51 11.82 -5.81
CA GLU A 109 -9.75 12.53 -5.50
C GLU A 109 -10.74 11.61 -4.79
N GLY A 110 -11.56 12.19 -3.93
CA GLY A 110 -12.36 11.42 -2.98
C GLY A 110 -13.02 12.30 -1.94
N ARG A 111 -13.59 11.70 -0.89
CA ARG A 111 -14.12 12.41 0.28
C ARG A 111 -13.38 12.04 1.56
N ASN A 112 -13.38 12.96 2.53
CA ASN A 112 -12.75 12.82 3.85
C ASN A 112 -11.27 12.38 3.81
N LEU A 113 -10.50 12.90 2.85
CA LEU A 113 -9.15 12.43 2.55
C LEU A 113 -8.05 13.03 3.43
N TRP A 114 -8.39 13.90 4.39
CA TRP A 114 -7.39 14.56 5.24
C TRP A 114 -6.49 13.56 5.99
N LYS A 115 -7.10 12.52 6.60
CA LYS A 115 -6.33 11.47 7.29
C LYS A 115 -5.44 10.68 6.33
N LEU A 116 -5.93 10.40 5.13
CA LEU A 116 -5.13 9.71 4.12
C LEU A 116 -3.92 10.55 3.70
N TYR A 117 -4.13 11.86 3.50
CA TYR A 117 -3.05 12.80 3.21
C TYR A 117 -1.96 12.78 4.28
N ASP A 118 -2.36 12.81 5.55
CA ASP A 118 -1.45 12.78 6.69
C ASP A 118 -0.66 11.45 6.73
N TYR A 119 -1.33 10.30 6.54
CA TYR A 119 -0.66 9.00 6.53
C TYR A 119 0.31 8.82 5.36
N LEU A 120 -0.02 9.33 4.19
CA LEU A 120 0.90 9.30 3.04
C LEU A 120 2.11 10.21 3.28
N SER A 121 1.89 11.42 3.80
CA SER A 121 2.96 12.37 4.15
C SER A 121 3.90 11.84 5.23
N GLN A 122 3.39 11.00 6.14
CA GLN A 122 4.19 10.34 7.19
C GLN A 122 4.81 9.00 6.75
N HIS A 123 4.57 8.55 5.52
CA HIS A 123 5.03 7.26 4.99
C HIS A 123 4.45 6.05 5.74
N ARG A 124 3.20 6.16 6.20
CA ARG A 124 2.57 5.14 7.07
C ARG A 124 1.49 4.33 6.38
N MET A 125 1.13 4.67 5.15
CA MET A 125 0.10 3.95 4.39
C MET A 125 0.72 2.99 3.38
N ALA A 126 0.40 1.70 3.47
CA ALA A 126 0.97 0.69 2.55
C ALA A 126 0.30 0.70 1.17
N TRP A 127 -0.98 1.05 1.12
CA TRP A 127 -1.73 1.06 -0.13
C TRP A 127 -2.89 2.05 -0.10
N VAL A 128 -3.27 2.49 -1.30
CA VAL A 128 -4.45 3.30 -1.57
C VAL A 128 -5.25 2.60 -2.65
N HIS A 129 -6.56 2.41 -2.44
CA HIS A 129 -7.40 1.67 -3.36
C HIS A 129 -8.51 2.58 -3.91
N GLU A 130 -8.53 2.71 -5.23
CA GLU A 130 -9.61 3.37 -5.96
C GLU A 130 -10.87 2.51 -5.91
N LEU A 131 -11.95 3.06 -5.39
CA LEU A 131 -13.23 2.38 -5.29
C LEU A 131 -14.03 2.57 -6.60
N PRO A 132 -14.56 1.50 -7.23
CA PRO A 132 -15.47 1.64 -8.36
C PRO A 132 -16.67 2.52 -8.01
N ALA A 133 -17.14 3.36 -8.94
CA ALA A 133 -18.22 4.33 -8.69
C ALA A 133 -19.55 3.72 -8.21
N GLU A 134 -19.77 2.44 -8.48
CA GLU A 134 -20.95 1.67 -8.07
C GLU A 134 -20.87 1.18 -6.62
N LYS A 135 -19.70 1.32 -5.99
CA LYS A 135 -19.43 0.89 -4.62
C LYS A 135 -19.18 2.10 -3.75
N ASP A 136 -19.78 2.08 -2.57
CA ASP A 136 -19.53 3.07 -1.55
C ASP A 136 -19.54 2.39 -0.17
N PHE A 137 -18.90 3.04 0.80
CA PHE A 137 -18.99 2.65 2.20
C PHE A 137 -20.25 3.27 2.83
N GLU A 138 -20.82 2.57 3.81
CA GLU A 138 -21.93 3.11 4.58
C GLU A 138 -21.44 4.30 5.43
N GLY A 139 -21.98 5.49 5.15
CA GLY A 139 -21.74 6.72 5.91
C GLY A 139 -20.92 7.79 5.18
N ASP A 140 -21.39 9.04 5.30
CA ASP A 140 -20.80 10.20 4.63
C ASP A 140 -19.43 10.61 5.20
N GLU A 141 -19.08 10.15 6.41
CA GLU A 141 -17.83 10.48 7.13
C GLU A 141 -16.66 9.56 6.80
N ALA A 142 -16.90 8.44 6.10
CA ALA A 142 -15.84 7.51 5.73
C ALA A 142 -14.91 8.12 4.67
N PRO A 143 -13.58 7.89 4.74
CA PRO A 143 -12.66 8.26 3.67
C PRO A 143 -12.88 7.34 2.46
N VAL A 144 -13.16 7.93 1.30
CA VAL A 144 -13.39 7.19 0.05
C VAL A 144 -12.55 7.79 -1.05
N VAL A 145 -11.78 6.96 -1.74
CA VAL A 145 -11.00 7.33 -2.92
C VAL A 145 -11.80 6.98 -4.16
N HIS A 146 -12.23 7.98 -4.91
CA HIS A 146 -13.03 7.82 -6.13
C HIS A 146 -12.16 7.69 -7.38
N SER A 147 -10.99 8.33 -7.40
CA SER A 147 -10.07 8.24 -8.52
C SER A 147 -8.62 8.37 -8.10
N ILE A 148 -7.75 7.64 -8.79
CA ILE A 148 -6.30 7.78 -8.73
C ILE A 148 -5.81 8.00 -10.16
N ALA A 149 -5.10 9.10 -10.42
CA ALA A 149 -4.53 9.39 -11.72
C ALA A 149 -3.01 9.58 -11.58
N PHE A 150 -2.27 9.09 -12.57
CA PHE A 150 -0.85 9.35 -12.71
C PHE A 150 -0.64 10.23 -13.94
N GLU A 151 -0.16 11.43 -13.69
CA GLU A 151 0.20 12.40 -14.71
C GLU A 151 1.72 12.39 -14.83
N ALA A 152 2.24 12.43 -16.07
CA ALA A 152 3.64 12.78 -16.24
C ALA A 152 3.81 14.21 -15.71
N ASP A 153 4.86 14.48 -14.93
CA ASP A 153 5.17 15.85 -14.58
C ASP A 153 5.50 16.58 -15.90
N GLY A 154 4.54 17.36 -16.39
CA GLY A 154 4.64 18.12 -17.64
C GLY A 154 5.67 19.25 -17.58
N SER A 155 6.53 19.27 -16.55
CA SER A 155 7.77 20.03 -16.48
C SER A 155 8.77 19.49 -17.50
N GLY A 156 8.41 19.60 -18.78
CA GLY A 156 9.37 19.62 -19.86
C GLY A 156 10.14 20.94 -19.80
N ILE A 157 11.45 20.79 -19.57
CA ILE A 157 12.52 21.79 -19.68
C ILE A 157 12.63 22.77 -18.50
#